data_AF-A0A4S5CLP2-F1
#
_entry.id   AF-A0A4S5CLP2-F1
#
_cell.length_a   1.000
_cell.length_b   1.000
_cell.length_c   1.000
_cell.angle_alpha   90.00
_cell.angle_beta   90.00
_cell.angle_gamma   90.00
#
_symmetry.space_group_name_H-M   'P 1'
#
loop_
_entity.id
_entity.type
_entity.pdbx_description
1 polymer ?
#
loop_
_entity_poly.entity_id
_entity_poly.type
_entity_poly.pdbx_seq_one_letter_code
_entity_poly.pdbx_strand_id
1 'polypeptide(L)'
;MNPNLHDPKTSVKVVGSSGQISLGKEYAGRQVLVEEREPGVWLVRTALVIPENEAWLHAPQAQRDLQEALAWAQGNAPKESNLDALLNELGNEEEKRRPRKVGPK
;
A
#
# COMPACT_ATOMS: atom_id res chain seq x y z
N MET A 1 -20.41 -7.65 -16.96
CA MET A 1 -20.14 -9.08 -17.27
C MET A 1 -18.64 -9.26 -17.26
N ASN A 2 -18.07 -9.92 -16.24
CA ASN A 2 -16.63 -10.14 -16.14
C ASN A 2 -16.30 -11.55 -16.68
N PRO A 3 -15.61 -11.67 -17.83
CA PRO A 3 -15.29 -12.96 -18.44
C PRO A 3 -13.90 -13.43 -17.96
N ASN A 4 -13.77 -13.72 -16.67
CA ASN A 4 -12.60 -14.45 -16.15
C ASN A 4 -13.05 -15.73 -15.47
N LEU A 5 -13.89 -16.50 -16.17
CA LEU A 5 -14.10 -17.91 -15.81
C LEU A 5 -12.89 -18.67 -16.35
N HIS A 6 -11.85 -18.76 -15.52
CA HIS A 6 -10.72 -19.63 -15.80
C HIS A 6 -11.23 -21.06 -15.67
N ASP A 7 -11.26 -21.82 -16.77
CA ASP A 7 -11.55 -23.25 -16.70
C ASP A 7 -10.53 -23.92 -15.77
N PRO A 8 -10.98 -24.79 -14.85
CA PRO A 8 -10.08 -25.45 -13.92
C PRO A 8 -9.14 -26.39 -14.68
N LYS A 9 -7.89 -25.98 -14.82
CA LYS A 9 -6.83 -26.79 -15.42
C LYS A 9 -6.45 -27.91 -14.46
N THR A 10 -6.95 -29.11 -14.73
CA THR A 10 -6.62 -30.33 -13.96
C THR A 10 -5.48 -31.07 -14.63
N SER A 11 -4.45 -31.44 -13.87
CA SER A 11 -3.32 -32.24 -14.38
C SER A 11 -2.76 -33.13 -13.29
N VAL A 12 -2.35 -34.34 -13.65
CA VAL A 12 -1.64 -35.25 -12.73
C VAL A 12 -0.15 -34.90 -12.75
N LYS A 13 0.45 -34.77 -11.56
CA LYS A 13 1.86 -34.49 -11.33
C LYS A 13 2.41 -35.54 -10.37
N VAL A 14 3.70 -35.85 -10.49
CA VAL A 14 4.40 -36.75 -9.56
C VAL A 14 5.19 -35.91 -8.56
N VAL A 15 5.15 -36.29 -7.28
CA VAL A 15 6.01 -35.73 -6.24
C VAL A 15 7.41 -36.33 -6.43
N GLY A 16 8.40 -35.47 -6.64
CA GLY A 16 9.79 -35.91 -6.77
C GLY A 16 10.33 -36.52 -5.47
N SER A 17 11.46 -37.21 -5.54
CA SER A 17 12.11 -37.84 -4.38
C SER A 17 12.48 -36.86 -3.26
N SER A 18 12.62 -35.57 -3.56
CA SER A 18 12.87 -34.49 -2.61
C SER A 18 11.59 -33.82 -2.07
N GLY A 19 10.40 -34.33 -2.40
CA GLY A 19 9.11 -33.74 -1.99
C GLY A 19 8.62 -32.59 -2.87
N GLN A 20 9.26 -32.35 -4.02
CA GLN A 20 8.92 -31.22 -4.91
C GLN A 20 7.81 -31.57 -5.91
N ILE A 21 6.94 -30.61 -6.21
CA ILE A 21 5.93 -30.68 -7.27
C ILE A 21 6.16 -29.54 -8.27
N SER A 22 6.40 -29.89 -9.53
CA SER A 22 6.61 -28.90 -10.60
C SER A 22 5.27 -28.39 -11.16
N LEU A 23 4.85 -27.19 -10.75
CA LEU A 23 3.59 -26.60 -11.21
C LEU A 23 3.65 -26.11 -12.66
N GLY A 24 4.77 -25.51 -13.06
CA GLY A 24 4.99 -24.95 -14.40
C GLY A 24 5.86 -23.70 -14.34
N LYS A 25 6.44 -23.28 -15.47
CA LYS A 25 7.32 -22.11 -15.53
C LYS A 25 6.56 -20.80 -15.30
N GLU A 26 5.26 -20.78 -15.59
CA GLU A 26 4.37 -19.64 -15.35
C GLU A 26 4.21 -19.28 -13.86
N TYR A 27 4.56 -20.20 -12.95
CA TYR A 27 4.54 -19.99 -11.50
C TYR A 27 5.95 -19.87 -10.89
N ALA A 28 7.01 -19.87 -11.70
CA ALA A 28 8.38 -19.78 -11.21
C ALA A 28 8.60 -18.47 -10.42
N GLY A 29 9.27 -18.59 -9.27
CA GLY A 29 9.59 -17.45 -8.40
C GLY A 29 8.42 -16.87 -7.61
N ARG A 30 7.19 -17.37 -7.80
CA ARG A 30 6.03 -16.93 -6.99
C ARG A 30 6.06 -17.59 -5.63
N GLN A 31 5.73 -16.81 -4.61
CA GLN A 31 5.47 -17.36 -3.29
C GLN A 31 4.10 -18.03 -3.27
N VAL A 32 4.02 -19.18 -2.60
CA VAL A 32 2.77 -19.93 -2.48
C VAL A 32 2.53 -20.34 -1.04
N LEU A 33 1.27 -20.29 -0.65
CA LEU A 33 0.76 -20.89 0.57
C LEU A 33 0.36 -22.33 0.26
N VAL A 34 0.85 -23.27 1.06
CA VAL A 34 0.49 -24.70 0.98
C VAL A 34 -0.21 -25.07 2.27
N GLU A 35 -1.46 -25.52 2.17
CA GLU A 35 -2.27 -25.92 3.32
C GLU A 35 -2.81 -27.33 3.11
N GLU A 36 -2.60 -28.21 4.09
CA GLU A 36 -3.30 -29.50 4.16
C GLU A 36 -4.66 -29.27 4.81
N ARG A 37 -5.75 -29.48 4.05
CA ARG A 37 -7.12 -29.31 4.56
C ARG A 37 -7.61 -30.58 5.25
N GLU A 38 -7.20 -31.73 4.72
CA GLU A 38 -7.50 -33.07 5.18
C GLU A 38 -6.30 -33.97 4.82
N PRO A 39 -6.12 -35.15 5.46
CA PRO A 39 -5.04 -36.07 5.12
C PRO A 39 -4.99 -36.37 3.62
N GLY A 40 -3.91 -35.95 2.95
CA GLY A 40 -3.73 -36.16 1.51
C GLY A 40 -4.40 -35.14 0.59
N VAL A 41 -5.06 -34.11 1.14
CA VAL A 41 -5.72 -33.03 0.39
C VAL A 41 -5.01 -31.71 0.66
N TRP A 42 -4.25 -31.25 -0.32
CA TRP A 42 -3.53 -29.98 -0.26
C TRP A 42 -4.16 -28.92 -1.14
N LEU A 43 -4.20 -27.70 -0.62
CA LEU A 43 -4.54 -26.49 -1.36
C LEU A 43 -3.29 -25.63 -1.52
N VAL A 44 -2.93 -25.32 -2.76
CA VAL A 44 -1.81 -24.43 -3.09
C VAL A 44 -2.36 -23.13 -3.69
N ARG A 45 -2.01 -21.99 -3.10
CA ARG A 45 -2.45 -20.66 -3.54
C ARG A 45 -1.26 -19.73 -3.68
N THR A 46 -1.24 -18.89 -4.72
CA THR A 46 -0.24 -17.81 -4.80
C THR A 46 -0.46 -16.82 -3.67
N ALA A 47 0.62 -16.38 -3.04
CA ALA A 47 0.60 -15.39 -1.98
C ALA A 47 1.39 -14.14 -2.39
N LEU A 48 0.93 -12.98 -1.91
CA LEU A 48 1.70 -11.74 -1.91
C LEU A 48 2.30 -11.56 -0.52
N VAL A 49 3.58 -11.24 -0.45
CA VAL A 49 4.25 -10.89 0.81
C VAL A 49 4.35 -9.39 0.92
N ILE A 50 3.88 -8.90 2.06
CA ILE A 50 3.93 -7.50 2.44
C ILE A 50 4.91 -7.39 3.61
N PRO A 51 5.98 -6.59 3.49
CA PRO A 51 6.86 -6.28 4.61
C PRO A 51 6.11 -5.73 5.82
N GLU A 52 6.59 -6.02 7.03
CA GLU A 52 5.91 -5.61 8.27
C GLU A 52 5.74 -4.08 8.37
N ASN A 53 6.76 -3.32 7.97
CA ASN A 53 6.73 -1.85 7.92
C ASN A 53 5.77 -1.28 6.86
N GLU A 54 5.21 -2.12 5.99
CA GLU A 54 4.24 -1.75 4.95
C GLU A 54 2.84 -2.32 5.24
N ALA A 55 2.73 -3.31 6.14
CA ALA A 55 1.48 -3.98 6.49
C ALA A 55 0.42 -3.01 7.04
N TRP A 56 0.85 -1.91 7.69
CA TRP A 56 -0.06 -0.89 8.23
C TRP A 56 -0.96 -0.26 7.15
N LEU A 57 -0.50 -0.18 5.88
CA LEU A 57 -1.27 0.40 4.78
C LEU A 57 -2.52 -0.44 4.45
N HIS A 58 -2.50 -1.72 4.80
CA HIS A 58 -3.61 -2.65 4.61
C HIS A 58 -4.60 -2.64 5.78
N ALA A 59 -4.35 -1.88 6.85
CA ALA A 59 -5.32 -1.70 7.92
C ALA A 59 -6.56 -0.94 7.39
N PRO A 60 -7.78 -1.30 7.83
CA PRO A 60 -9.01 -0.71 7.30
C PRO A 60 -9.06 0.82 7.36
N GLN A 61 -8.51 1.42 8.43
CA GLN A 61 -8.49 2.88 8.57
C GLN A 61 -7.51 3.53 7.58
N ALA A 62 -6.26 3.04 7.51
CA ALA A 62 -5.26 3.58 6.60
C ALA A 62 -5.70 3.48 5.13
N GLN A 63 -6.36 2.38 4.76
CA GLN A 63 -6.91 2.21 3.41
C GLN A 63 -8.00 3.23 3.11
N ARG A 64 -8.90 3.51 4.06
CA ARG A 64 -9.96 4.52 3.90
C ARG A 64 -9.38 5.92 3.78
N ASP A 65 -8.48 6.29 4.68
CA ASP A 65 -7.83 7.60 4.67
C ASP A 65 -7.11 7.86 3.33
N LEU A 66 -6.41 6.84 2.81
CA LEU A 66 -5.75 6.91 1.52
C LEU A 66 -6.75 7.08 0.37
N GLN A 67 -7.86 6.34 0.37
CA GLN A 67 -8.91 6.47 -0.66
C GLN A 67 -9.53 7.87 -0.66
N GLU A 68 -9.80 8.43 0.51
CA GLU A 68 -10.34 9.78 0.67
C GLU A 68 -9.34 10.83 0.17
N ALA A 69 -8.06 10.70 0.53
CA ALA A 69 -7.00 11.59 0.07
C ALA A 69 -6.84 11.55 -1.47
N LEU A 70 -6.88 10.36 -2.07
CA LEU A 70 -6.81 10.20 -3.52
C LEU A 70 -8.04 10.80 -4.22
N ALA A 71 -9.24 10.59 -3.68
CA ALA A 71 -10.47 11.17 -4.21
C ALA A 71 -10.44 12.70 -4.16
N TRP A 72 -9.95 13.27 -3.05
CA TRP A 72 -9.74 14.71 -2.94
C TRP A 72 -8.72 15.22 -3.96
N ALA A 73 -7.56 14.55 -4.09
CA ALA A 73 -6.50 14.97 -5.00
C ALA A 73 -6.93 15.00 -6.47
N GLN A 74 -7.82 14.11 -6.89
CA GLN A 74 -8.39 14.11 -8.25
C GLN A 74 -9.14 15.42 -8.59
N GLY A 75 -9.80 16.03 -7.61
CA GLY A 75 -10.51 17.31 -7.77
C GLY A 75 -9.67 18.54 -7.43
N ASN A 76 -8.49 18.36 -6.84
CA ASN A 76 -7.66 19.42 -6.30
C ASN A 76 -6.25 19.33 -6.89
N ALA A 77 -6.13 19.78 -8.15
CA ALA A 77 -4.84 19.82 -8.82
C ALA A 77 -3.83 20.66 -8.01
N PRO A 78 -2.56 20.20 -7.91
CA PRO A 78 -1.51 20.98 -7.26
C PRO A 78 -1.41 22.37 -7.88
N LYS A 79 -1.33 23.39 -7.05
CA LYS A 79 -1.07 24.77 -7.45
C LYS A 79 0.26 25.20 -6.87
N GLU A 80 1.00 26.01 -7.63
CA GLU A 80 2.21 26.62 -7.09
C GLU A 80 1.86 27.46 -5.86
N SER A 81 2.62 27.26 -4.80
CA SER A 81 2.49 28.04 -3.58
C SER A 81 3.32 29.32 -3.72
N ASN A 82 2.74 30.46 -3.34
CA ASN A 82 3.50 31.71 -3.28
C ASN A 82 4.37 31.74 -2.01
N LEU A 83 5.63 31.37 -2.17
CA LEU A 83 6.58 31.26 -1.06
C LEU A 83 6.89 32.63 -0.43
N ASP A 84 6.96 33.69 -1.23
CA ASP A 84 7.24 35.05 -0.72
C ASP A 84 6.11 35.56 0.18
N ALA A 85 4.86 35.29 -0.21
CA ALA A 85 3.70 35.63 0.62
C ALA A 85 3.72 34.87 1.96
N LEU A 86 4.06 33.58 1.94
CA LEU A 86 4.17 32.75 3.15
C LEU A 86 5.28 33.24 4.09
N LEU A 87 6.45 33.59 3.53
CA LEU A 87 7.58 34.10 4.32
C LEU A 87 7.26 35.45 4.97
N ASN A 88 6.56 36.33 4.26
CA ASN A 88 6.13 37.62 4.80
C ASN A 88 5.10 37.46 5.93
N GLU A 89 4.17 36.52 5.82
CA GLU A 89 3.18 36.24 6.88
C GLU A 89 3.85 35.71 8.15
N LEU A 90 4.77 34.74 8.01
CA LEU A 90 5.53 34.21 9.15
C LEU A 90 6.40 35.29 9.83
N GLY A 91 7.06 36.14 9.04
CA GLY A 91 7.86 37.25 9.57
C GLY A 91 7.02 38.30 10.32
N ASN A 92 5.83 38.64 9.80
CA ASN A 92 4.92 39.58 10.45
C ASN A 92 4.36 39.04 11.77
N GLU A 93 4.12 37.73 11.86
CA GLU A 93 3.67 37.09 13.10
C GLU A 93 4.77 37.06 14.17
N GLU A 94 6.05 36.92 13.79
CA GLU A 94 7.17 37.08 14.73
C GLU A 94 7.29 38.53 15.24
N GLU A 95 7.05 39.52 14.39
CA GLU A 95 7.13 40.94 14.76
C GLU A 95 6.00 41.36 15.70
N LYS A 96 4.78 40.85 15.49
CA LYS A 96 3.64 41.06 16.42
C LYS A 96 3.86 40.43 17.79
N ARG A 97 4.62 39.32 17.87
CA ARG A 97 4.95 38.63 19.13
C ARG A 97 6.05 39.31 19.93
N ARG A 98 6.76 40.30 19.36
CA ARG A 98 7.78 41.08 20.08
C ARG A 98 7.09 42.14 20.96
N PRO A 99 7.35 42.18 22.29
CA PRO A 99 6.76 43.20 23.15
C PRO A 99 7.28 44.59 22.73
N ARG A 100 6.35 45.55 22.55
CA ARG A 100 6.70 46.93 22.22
C ARG A 100 7.59 47.50 23.33
N LYS A 101 8.83 47.84 23.01
CA LYS A 101 9.68 48.62 23.92
C LYS A 101 9.04 49.99 24.15
N VAL A 102 8.54 50.22 25.35
CA VAL A 102 8.08 51.54 25.81
C VAL A 102 9.34 52.39 26.00
N GLY A 103 9.57 53.35 25.10
CA GLY A 103 10.67 54.31 25.23
C GLY A 103 10.39 55.34 26.33
N PRO A 104 11.42 55.80 27.09
CA PRO A 104 11.23 56.72 28.19
C PRO A 104 11.02 58.17 27.72
N LYS A 105 10.40 58.94 28.60
CA LYS A 105 9.82 60.27 28.43
C LYS A 105 10.85 61.40 28.33
#